data_AF-A0AAU9LG85-F1
#
_entry.id   AF-A0AAU9LG85-F1
#
_cell.length_a   1.000
_cell.length_b   1.000
_cell.length_c   1.000
_cell.angle_alpha   90.00
_cell.angle_beta   90.00
_cell.angle_gamma   90.00
#
_symmetry.space_group_name_H-M   'P 1'
#
loop_
_entity.id
_entity.type
_entity.pdbx_description
1 polymer ?
#
loop_
_entity_poly.entity_id
_entity_poly.type
_entity_poly.pdbx_seq_one_letter_code
_entity_poly.pdbx_strand_id
1 'polypeptide(L)'
;MKSKQPKWKKFHCPPLSETRKEQITHEANRACDELLYYSAGEAFKTSIESTGSSFESDMDHDEFQEGLQWEYTEQINSIRVEKVQIKSGTKTKSGNGVYYFRGITQVEASVEEIMDLYDVDIAQPNIQLEKKLSPDILHSVVLYEIQQYQPENSTVFIGIRWSAVRSPYIMVRNRDYCYLEIQRRFTLPDGRQGFARCLHSVKIKSCPNMEKSHGFVRGSLYRSGSVFVENKHDRKTLDIVQAVYADLKGNVPQWVAAKGLKRRLMSLEYLKRYLDMKRMANQTFARRSQLMTPGKVKTCFVCVDDIGTFKRRYNCQKCGEVICGRCKLTINADIPVVGKMKLTICSLCSLAINRTALPENNNSDVSEGLEYRRFSATPDLTYQYRNCDDEVPRRKRALSLFSFHTANFDQTLLQSSVLAREF
;
A
#
# COMPACT_ATOMS: atom_id res chain seq x y z
N MET A 1 -31.95 -1.07 -13.65
CA MET A 1 -32.38 -0.71 -12.27
C MET A 1 -31.20 -0.10 -11.53
N LYS A 2 -31.21 1.21 -11.26
CA LYS A 2 -30.18 1.85 -10.41
C LYS A 2 -30.33 1.30 -8.99
N SER A 3 -29.40 0.46 -8.55
CA SER A 3 -29.33 -0.05 -7.18
C SER A 3 -29.28 1.15 -6.22
N LYS A 4 -30.39 1.43 -5.52
CA LYS A 4 -30.41 2.40 -4.42
C LYS A 4 -29.43 1.88 -3.37
N GLN A 5 -28.30 2.56 -3.18
CA GLN A 5 -27.41 2.22 -2.07
C GLN A 5 -28.20 2.34 -0.75
N PRO A 6 -28.05 1.38 0.17
CA PRO A 6 -28.75 1.44 1.45
C PRO A 6 -28.40 2.76 2.15
N LYS A 7 -29.41 3.51 2.60
CA LYS A 7 -29.21 4.72 3.40
C LYS A 7 -28.70 4.28 4.78
N TRP A 8 -27.40 4.44 5.02
CA TRP A 8 -26.78 4.14 6.31
C TRP A 8 -27.30 5.09 7.39
N LYS A 9 -27.56 4.57 8.59
CA LYS A 9 -27.93 5.39 9.75
C LYS A 9 -26.80 6.39 10.03
N LYS A 10 -27.12 7.68 10.10
CA LYS A 10 -26.15 8.70 10.55
C LYS A 10 -25.79 8.43 12.01
N PHE A 11 -24.51 8.24 12.27
CA PHE A 11 -24.01 8.13 13.64
C PHE A 11 -24.17 9.48 14.35
N HIS A 12 -24.58 9.45 15.62
CA HIS A 12 -24.58 10.64 16.46
C HIS A 12 -23.33 10.59 17.33
N CYS A 13 -22.34 11.43 16.99
CA CYS A 13 -21.03 11.47 17.63
C CYS A 13 -20.87 12.80 18.39
N PRO A 14 -21.37 12.93 19.63
CA PRO A 14 -21.12 14.12 20.43
C PRO A 14 -19.61 14.23 20.75
N PRO A 15 -19.07 15.45 20.96
CA PRO A 15 -17.67 15.64 21.32
C PRO A 15 -17.28 14.78 22.53
N LEU A 16 -16.07 14.21 22.49
CA LEU A 16 -15.51 13.45 23.61
C LEU A 16 -14.86 14.41 24.61
N SER A 17 -14.97 14.11 25.91
CA SER A 17 -14.21 14.80 26.95
C SER A 17 -12.71 14.52 26.79
N GLU A 18 -11.86 15.44 27.26
CA GLU A 18 -10.40 15.26 27.21
C GLU A 18 -9.95 13.99 27.96
N THR A 19 -10.49 13.74 29.14
CA THR A 19 -10.24 12.49 29.90
C THR A 19 -10.57 11.22 29.11
N ARG A 20 -11.62 11.26 28.29
CA ARG A 20 -12.00 10.12 27.45
C ARG A 20 -11.07 9.98 26.24
N LYS A 21 -10.61 11.10 25.67
CA LYS A 21 -9.60 11.10 24.61
C LYS A 21 -8.28 10.51 25.12
N GLU A 22 -7.81 10.93 26.28
CA GLU A 22 -6.61 10.39 26.93
C GLU A 22 -6.71 8.87 27.14
N GLN A 23 -7.85 8.40 27.66
CA GLN A 23 -8.08 6.96 27.84
C GLN A 23 -8.03 6.20 26.50
N ILE A 24 -8.65 6.72 25.44
CA ILE A 24 -8.63 6.12 24.11
C ILE A 24 -7.20 6.11 23.55
N THR A 25 -6.45 7.20 23.73
CA THR A 25 -5.05 7.29 23.31
C THR A 25 -4.19 6.26 24.02
N HIS A 26 -4.36 6.08 25.33
CA HIS A 26 -3.64 5.04 26.09
C HIS A 26 -3.99 3.63 25.59
N GLU A 27 -5.28 3.32 25.41
CA GLU A 27 -5.73 2.03 24.86
C GLU A 27 -5.18 1.77 23.44
N ALA A 28 -5.14 2.82 22.62
CA ALA A 28 -4.59 2.76 21.27
C ALA A 28 -3.08 2.46 21.29
N ASN A 29 -2.34 3.14 22.16
CA ASN A 29 -0.91 2.93 22.29
C ASN A 29 -0.60 1.48 22.72
N ARG A 30 -1.24 1.02 23.81
CA ARG A 30 -1.11 -0.36 24.30
C ARG A 30 -1.41 -1.40 23.21
N ALA A 31 -2.50 -1.21 22.45
CA ALA A 31 -2.85 -2.13 21.37
C ALA A 31 -1.81 -2.13 20.23
N CYS A 32 -1.17 -1.00 19.94
CA CYS A 32 -0.09 -0.92 18.95
C CYS A 32 1.17 -1.61 19.46
N ASP A 33 1.51 -1.43 20.73
CA ASP A 33 2.64 -2.08 21.38
C ASP A 33 2.48 -3.61 21.36
N GLU A 34 1.28 -4.10 21.71
CA GLU A 34 0.96 -5.53 21.60
C GLU A 34 1.06 -6.07 20.16
N LEU A 35 0.63 -5.30 19.15
CA LEU A 35 0.77 -5.70 17.74
C LEU A 35 2.25 -5.86 17.39
N LEU A 36 3.07 -4.85 17.71
CA LEU A 36 4.51 -4.84 17.45
C LEU A 36 5.21 -6.00 18.15
N TYR A 37 4.94 -6.20 19.44
CA TYR A 37 5.56 -7.23 20.26
C TYR A 37 5.18 -8.66 19.79
N TYR A 38 3.89 -8.98 19.78
CA TYR A 38 3.44 -10.37 19.58
C TYR A 38 3.44 -10.84 18.14
N SER A 39 3.34 -9.91 17.19
CA SER A 39 3.01 -10.26 15.79
C SER A 39 4.19 -9.98 14.86
N ALA A 40 4.90 -8.89 15.11
CA ALA A 40 6.01 -8.40 14.30
C ALA A 40 7.37 -8.76 14.90
N GLY A 41 7.51 -8.72 16.24
CA GLY A 41 8.78 -8.86 16.95
C GLY A 41 9.60 -10.08 16.53
N GLU A 42 9.01 -11.27 16.52
CA GLU A 42 9.72 -12.49 16.10
C GLU A 42 10.01 -12.56 14.60
N ALA A 43 9.10 -12.05 13.77
CA ALA A 43 9.27 -12.03 12.32
C ALA A 43 10.45 -11.14 11.89
N PHE A 44 10.77 -10.11 12.70
CA PHE A 44 11.93 -9.25 12.50
C PHE A 44 13.18 -9.72 13.29
N LYS A 45 13.02 -10.56 14.32
CA LYS A 45 14.16 -11.21 15.03
C LYS A 45 14.87 -12.26 14.18
N THR A 46 14.20 -12.95 13.25
CA THR A 46 14.87 -13.85 12.29
C THR A 46 15.85 -13.14 11.34
N SER A 47 15.87 -11.81 11.31
CA SER A 47 16.93 -11.01 10.64
C SER A 47 18.07 -10.56 11.58
N ILE A 48 18.02 -10.89 12.87
CA ILE A 48 18.92 -10.42 13.95
C ILE A 48 19.86 -11.54 14.46
N GLU A 49 19.74 -12.79 14.01
CA GLU A 49 20.56 -13.92 14.50
C GLU A 49 22.08 -13.82 14.21
N SER A 50 22.60 -12.72 13.65
CA SER A 50 24.05 -12.49 13.58
C SER A 50 24.63 -11.68 14.74
N THR A 51 23.83 -11.06 15.60
CA THR A 51 24.35 -10.30 16.75
C THR A 51 23.25 -10.12 17.79
N GLY A 52 23.40 -10.78 18.94
CA GLY A 52 22.42 -10.76 20.02
C GLY A 52 22.13 -9.35 20.51
N SER A 53 20.89 -8.89 20.32
CA SER A 53 20.30 -7.81 21.09
C SER A 53 18.77 -7.89 21.01
N SER A 54 18.15 -7.92 22.19
CA SER A 54 16.72 -7.87 22.43
C SER A 54 16.14 -6.53 21.96
N PHE A 55 14.89 -6.59 21.50
CA PHE A 55 14.04 -5.43 21.27
C PHE A 55 13.68 -4.83 22.64
N GLU A 56 14.55 -3.98 23.18
CA GLU A 56 14.31 -3.26 24.44
C GLU A 56 13.98 -1.81 24.10
N SER A 57 12.68 -1.56 23.96
CA SER A 57 12.11 -0.26 24.29
C SER A 57 11.72 -0.29 25.78
N ASP A 58 11.76 0.85 26.46
CA ASP A 58 11.33 1.10 27.85
C ASP A 58 9.86 0.71 28.14
N MET A 59 9.51 -0.56 27.96
CA MET A 59 8.21 -1.14 28.25
C MET A 59 8.39 -2.08 29.45
N ASP A 60 7.62 -1.86 30.51
CA ASP A 60 7.56 -2.72 31.68
C ASP A 60 7.37 -4.18 31.26
N HIS A 61 8.47 -4.95 31.26
CA HIS A 61 8.51 -6.33 30.79
C HIS A 61 7.62 -7.29 31.60
N ASP A 62 7.14 -6.86 32.78
CA ASP A 62 6.28 -7.65 33.66
C ASP A 62 4.83 -7.79 33.18
N GLU A 63 4.36 -7.02 32.18
CA GLU A 63 2.95 -7.08 31.70
C GLU A 63 2.70 -8.07 30.53
N PHE A 64 3.74 -8.56 29.86
CA PHE A 64 3.59 -9.39 28.65
C PHE A 64 3.88 -10.88 28.93
N GLN A 65 2.95 -11.77 28.56
CA GLN A 65 3.09 -13.24 28.71
C GLN A 65 4.22 -13.80 27.83
N GLU A 66 4.69 -15.02 28.15
CA GLU A 66 5.60 -15.82 27.30
C GLU A 66 5.20 -15.74 25.81
N GLY A 67 6.21 -15.60 24.94
CA GLY A 67 6.04 -15.34 23.51
C GLY A 67 5.09 -16.32 22.81
N LEU A 68 4.38 -15.82 21.80
CA LEU A 68 3.46 -16.63 21.01
C LEU A 68 4.23 -17.57 20.07
N GLN A 69 4.03 -18.87 20.21
CA GLN A 69 4.60 -19.85 19.28
C GLN A 69 3.83 -19.88 17.95
N TRP A 70 4.37 -19.22 16.93
CA TRP A 70 3.81 -19.19 15.59
C TRP A 70 4.10 -20.48 14.81
N GLU A 71 3.05 -21.10 14.28
CA GLU A 71 3.12 -22.29 13.43
C GLU A 71 2.96 -21.88 11.97
N TYR A 72 3.91 -22.28 11.10
CA TYR A 72 3.74 -22.16 9.67
C TYR A 72 2.55 -22.99 9.18
N THR A 73 1.76 -22.42 8.28
CA THR A 73 0.57 -23.08 7.74
C THR A 73 0.71 -23.37 6.25
N GLU A 74 0.96 -22.34 5.46
CA GLU A 74 1.04 -22.42 4.01
C GLU A 74 1.65 -21.14 3.42
N GLN A 75 1.89 -21.16 2.11
CA GLN A 75 2.22 -19.99 1.32
C GLN A 75 1.10 -19.70 0.31
N ILE A 76 0.58 -18.47 0.33
CA ILE A 76 -0.46 -18.01 -0.60
C ILE A 76 0.14 -16.90 -1.46
N ASN A 77 0.39 -17.18 -2.74
CA ASN A 77 1.14 -16.30 -3.63
C ASN A 77 2.52 -15.94 -3.03
N SER A 78 2.75 -14.66 -2.72
CA SER A 78 3.99 -14.17 -2.08
C SER A 78 3.88 -14.04 -0.56
N ILE A 79 2.78 -14.49 0.05
CA ILE A 79 2.51 -14.35 1.49
C ILE A 79 2.80 -15.67 2.19
N ARG A 80 3.76 -15.68 3.11
CA ARG A 80 3.94 -16.74 4.09
C ARG A 80 2.91 -16.59 5.20
N VAL A 81 2.12 -17.63 5.47
CA VAL A 81 1.04 -17.57 6.46
C VAL A 81 1.38 -18.41 7.68
N GLU A 82 1.23 -17.81 8.85
CA GLU A 82 1.46 -18.44 10.14
C GLU A 82 0.25 -18.23 11.04
N LYS A 83 0.07 -19.12 12.01
CA LYS A 83 -1.03 -19.06 12.98
C LYS A 83 -0.52 -19.37 14.40
N VAL A 84 -1.25 -18.91 15.39
CA VAL A 84 -1.14 -19.38 16.77
C VAL A 84 -2.53 -19.50 17.36
N GLN A 85 -2.74 -20.53 18.19
CA GLN A 85 -4.01 -20.71 18.89
C GLN A 85 -3.98 -19.96 20.22
N ILE A 86 -4.86 -18.98 20.38
CA ILE A 86 -5.02 -18.23 21.62
C ILE A 86 -5.98 -18.99 22.53
N LYS A 87 -5.45 -19.48 23.66
CA LYS A 87 -6.27 -20.08 24.73
C LYS A 87 -7.07 -18.97 25.40
N SER A 88 -8.40 -19.00 25.29
CA SER A 88 -9.25 -18.06 26.00
C SER A 88 -9.30 -18.43 27.49
N GLY A 89 -9.01 -17.48 28.39
CA GLY A 89 -9.15 -17.68 29.84
C GLY A 89 -10.60 -17.94 30.28
N THR A 90 -11.58 -17.60 29.44
CA THR A 90 -12.99 -17.94 29.63
C THR A 90 -13.36 -19.18 28.82
N LYS A 91 -13.73 -20.28 29.49
CA LYS A 91 -14.26 -21.50 28.87
C LYS A 91 -15.51 -21.16 28.04
N THR A 92 -15.35 -20.94 26.73
CA THR A 92 -16.50 -20.91 25.81
C THR A 92 -17.04 -22.32 25.68
N LYS A 93 -18.37 -22.46 25.58
CA LYS A 93 -19.06 -23.77 25.48
C LYS A 93 -18.60 -24.65 24.31
N SER A 94 -17.78 -24.13 23.39
CA SER A 94 -17.26 -24.83 22.21
C SER A 94 -15.85 -25.41 22.37
N GLY A 95 -15.16 -25.24 23.51
CA GLY A 95 -13.86 -25.88 23.80
C GLY A 95 -12.67 -25.45 22.94
N ASN A 96 -12.89 -24.78 21.80
CA ASN A 96 -11.85 -24.48 20.84
C ASN A 96 -11.40 -23.00 20.90
N GLY A 97 -10.09 -22.78 21.07
CA GLY A 97 -9.47 -21.45 21.08
C GLY A 97 -9.62 -20.67 19.77
N VAL A 98 -9.45 -19.35 19.83
CA VAL A 98 -9.48 -18.48 18.65
C VAL A 98 -8.09 -18.45 18.03
N TYR A 99 -8.00 -18.48 16.70
CA TYR A 99 -6.73 -18.37 16.00
C TYR A 99 -6.35 -16.91 15.77
N TYR A 100 -5.08 -16.63 15.99
CA TYR A 100 -4.41 -15.42 15.51
C TYR A 100 -3.60 -15.81 14.27
N PHE A 101 -3.87 -15.17 13.12
CA PHE A 101 -3.10 -15.38 11.90
C PHE A 101 -2.18 -14.20 11.63
N ARG A 102 -1.01 -14.46 11.05
CA ARG A 102 -0.18 -13.42 10.42
C ARG A 102 0.24 -13.83 9.01
N GLY A 103 0.32 -12.86 8.13
CA GLY A 103 0.87 -12.96 6.78
C GLY A 103 2.14 -12.14 6.71
N ILE A 104 3.21 -12.74 6.17
CA ILE A 104 4.53 -12.12 6.04
C ILE A 104 4.89 -12.06 4.56
N THR A 105 5.33 -10.90 4.08
CA THR A 105 5.75 -10.71 2.70
C THR A 105 6.67 -9.49 2.56
N GLN A 106 7.18 -9.24 1.36
CA GLN A 106 8.01 -8.08 1.03
C GLN A 106 7.40 -7.24 -0.09
N VAL A 107 7.64 -5.94 -0.09
CA VAL A 107 7.27 -5.03 -1.18
C VAL A 107 8.36 -4.00 -1.43
N GLU A 108 8.63 -3.71 -2.70
CA GLU A 108 9.51 -2.61 -3.09
C GLU A 108 8.75 -1.28 -2.91
N ALA A 109 9.01 -0.55 -1.81
CA ALA A 109 8.35 0.71 -1.41
C ALA A 109 9.18 1.41 -0.31
N SER A 110 8.92 2.70 -0.08
CA SER A 110 9.42 3.41 1.12
C SER A 110 8.35 3.50 2.21
N VAL A 111 8.76 3.75 3.45
CA VAL A 111 7.81 3.98 4.57
C VAL A 111 6.89 5.16 4.26
N GLU A 112 7.44 6.22 3.67
CA GLU A 112 6.71 7.43 3.27
C GLU A 112 5.63 7.11 2.24
N GLU A 113 5.91 6.27 1.23
CA GLU A 113 4.91 5.90 0.24
C GLU A 113 3.74 5.10 0.85
N ILE A 114 4.03 4.27 1.87
CA ILE A 114 3.01 3.55 2.63
C ILE A 114 2.20 4.52 3.51
N MET A 115 2.83 5.50 4.12
CA MET A 115 2.15 6.53 4.90
C MET A 115 1.22 7.37 4.02
N ASP A 116 1.70 7.86 2.87
CA ASP A 116 0.91 8.57 1.87
C ASP A 116 -0.25 7.74 1.31
N LEU A 117 -0.16 6.42 1.43
CA LEU A 117 -1.26 5.54 1.11
C LEU A 117 -2.32 5.53 2.22
N TYR A 118 -1.90 5.47 3.48
CA TYR A 118 -2.77 5.40 4.65
C TYR A 118 -3.17 6.75 5.26
N ASP A 119 -2.86 7.86 4.57
CA ASP A 119 -3.35 9.21 4.89
C ASP A 119 -4.84 9.19 5.26
N VAL A 120 -5.27 10.07 6.16
CA VAL A 120 -6.65 10.11 6.64
C VAL A 120 -7.22 11.51 6.40
N ASP A 121 -7.94 11.65 5.29
CA ASP A 121 -8.80 12.80 5.04
C ASP A 121 -10.24 12.49 5.51
N ILE A 122 -10.73 13.16 6.55
CA ILE A 122 -12.12 12.97 7.02
C ILE A 122 -13.15 13.33 5.94
N ALA A 123 -12.88 14.34 5.11
CA ALA A 123 -13.78 14.76 4.04
C ALA A 123 -13.85 13.72 2.91
N GLN A 124 -12.77 12.95 2.72
CA GLN A 124 -12.67 11.85 1.77
C GLN A 124 -12.08 10.61 2.47
N PRO A 125 -12.85 9.86 3.28
CA PRO A 125 -12.35 8.91 4.30
C PRO A 125 -11.68 7.63 3.79
N ASN A 126 -10.97 7.68 2.67
CA ASN A 126 -10.21 6.62 2.03
C ASN A 126 -11.00 5.32 1.81
N ILE A 127 -12.33 5.43 1.71
CA ILE A 127 -13.23 4.30 1.41
C ILE A 127 -12.84 3.64 0.08
N GLN A 128 -12.33 4.41 -0.88
CA GLN A 128 -11.88 3.86 -2.17
C GLN A 128 -10.66 2.96 -1.99
N LEU A 129 -9.69 3.37 -1.17
CA LEU A 129 -8.54 2.55 -0.83
C LEU A 129 -8.96 1.32 -0.04
N GLU A 130 -9.73 1.50 1.03
CA GLU A 130 -10.21 0.40 1.86
C GLU A 130 -10.96 -0.65 1.03
N LYS A 131 -11.81 -0.24 0.09
CA LYS A 131 -12.49 -1.16 -0.83
C LYS A 131 -11.53 -1.86 -1.81
N LYS A 132 -10.44 -1.22 -2.20
CA LYS A 132 -9.42 -1.81 -3.07
C LYS A 132 -8.57 -2.84 -2.30
N LEU A 133 -8.24 -2.56 -1.03
CA LEU A 133 -7.47 -3.46 -0.15
C LEU A 133 -8.33 -4.57 0.49
N SER A 134 -9.62 -4.31 0.69
CA SER A 134 -10.59 -5.23 1.30
C SER A 134 -11.91 -5.18 0.52
N PRO A 135 -12.03 -5.97 -0.57
CA PRO A 135 -13.19 -5.95 -1.47
C PRO A 135 -14.52 -6.34 -0.82
N ASP A 136 -14.48 -6.93 0.38
CA ASP A 136 -15.63 -7.30 1.20
C ASP A 136 -16.15 -6.15 2.08
N ILE A 137 -15.45 -5.01 2.17
CA ILE A 137 -15.96 -3.82 2.86
C ILE A 137 -17.19 -3.26 2.13
N LEU A 138 -18.31 -3.23 2.84
CA LEU A 138 -19.56 -2.65 2.38
C LEU A 138 -19.52 -1.13 2.55
N HIS A 139 -19.15 -0.69 3.75
CA HIS A 139 -19.08 0.71 4.14
C HIS A 139 -18.13 0.90 5.32
N SER A 140 -17.61 2.11 5.46
CA SER A 140 -16.66 2.50 6.49
C SER A 140 -16.78 4.00 6.73
N VAL A 141 -16.65 4.43 7.99
CA VAL A 141 -16.76 5.83 8.39
C VAL A 141 -15.89 6.09 9.62
N VAL A 142 -15.25 7.26 9.66
CA VAL A 142 -14.57 7.76 10.86
C VAL A 142 -15.62 8.40 11.76
N LEU A 143 -15.72 7.90 13.00
CA LEU A 143 -16.65 8.39 14.01
C LEU A 143 -16.04 9.50 14.85
N TYR A 144 -14.75 9.37 15.17
CA TYR A 144 -13.99 10.34 15.94
C TYR A 144 -12.57 10.43 15.41
N GLU A 145 -12.05 11.64 15.35
CA GLU A 145 -10.63 11.93 15.22
C GLU A 145 -10.15 12.41 16.58
N ILE A 146 -9.24 11.65 17.19
CA ILE A 146 -8.65 11.95 18.49
C ILE A 146 -7.32 12.69 18.28
N GLN A 147 -6.51 12.20 17.34
CA GLN A 147 -5.33 12.87 16.82
C GLN A 147 -5.40 12.90 15.30
N GLN A 148 -5.27 14.10 14.73
CA GLN A 148 -5.29 14.32 13.29
C GLN A 148 -4.06 13.68 12.62
N TYR A 149 -4.20 13.37 11.34
CA TYR A 149 -3.10 12.82 10.57
C TYR A 149 -1.95 13.85 10.46
N GLN A 150 -0.83 13.55 11.11
CA GLN A 150 0.37 14.37 11.13
C GLN A 150 1.59 13.46 10.86
N PRO A 151 2.08 13.40 9.60
CA PRO A 151 3.13 12.44 9.20
C PRO A 151 4.46 12.63 9.95
N GLU A 152 4.67 13.82 10.51
CA GLU A 152 5.93 14.23 11.13
C GLU A 152 6.01 13.79 12.60
N ASN A 153 4.89 13.38 13.19
CA ASN A 153 4.84 12.89 14.56
C ASN A 153 5.09 11.39 14.63
N SER A 154 5.67 10.92 15.74
CA SER A 154 5.80 9.49 16.02
C SER A 154 4.42 8.80 16.03
N THR A 155 3.43 9.41 16.70
CA THR A 155 2.02 9.01 16.59
C THR A 155 1.37 9.84 15.50
N VAL A 156 1.21 9.22 14.33
CA VAL A 156 0.76 9.87 13.10
C VAL A 156 -0.74 10.15 13.13
N PHE A 157 -1.55 9.22 13.65
CA PHE A 157 -3.01 9.36 13.67
C PHE A 157 -3.62 8.49 14.77
N ILE A 158 -4.70 8.99 15.42
CA ILE A 158 -5.57 8.19 16.28
C ILE A 158 -7.03 8.55 15.98
N GLY A 159 -7.84 7.54 15.67
CA GLY A 159 -9.27 7.72 15.41
C GLY A 159 -10.10 6.53 15.84
N ILE A 160 -11.42 6.71 15.86
CA ILE A 160 -12.39 5.61 15.97
C ILE A 160 -13.12 5.46 14.66
N ARG A 161 -13.16 4.25 14.14
CA ARG A 161 -13.85 3.90 12.89
C ARG A 161 -14.94 2.88 13.13
N TRP A 162 -15.95 2.94 12.27
CA TRP A 162 -16.91 1.87 12.09
C TRP A 162 -16.86 1.36 10.66
N SER A 163 -16.91 0.04 10.50
CA SER A 163 -16.97 -0.58 9.17
C SER A 163 -17.91 -1.77 9.15
N ALA A 164 -18.64 -1.92 8.05
CA ALA A 164 -19.44 -3.09 7.74
C ALA A 164 -18.75 -3.95 6.69
N VAL A 165 -18.69 -5.25 6.96
CA VAL A 165 -17.98 -6.25 6.15
C VAL A 165 -18.95 -7.34 5.70
N ARG A 166 -18.93 -7.62 4.40
CA ARG A 166 -19.73 -8.68 3.77
C ARG A 166 -19.20 -10.05 4.16
N SER A 167 -20.10 -10.93 4.60
CA SER A 167 -19.74 -12.35 4.73
C SER A 167 -19.63 -13.00 3.34
N PRO A 168 -18.56 -13.75 3.07
CA PRO A 168 -18.46 -14.54 1.84
C PRO A 168 -19.32 -15.82 1.87
N TYR A 169 -19.97 -16.13 2.99
CA TYR A 169 -20.81 -17.32 3.17
C TYR A 169 -22.26 -16.92 3.41
N ILE A 170 -23.19 -17.52 2.67
CA ILE A 170 -24.63 -17.17 2.65
C ILE A 170 -25.28 -17.34 4.03
N MET A 171 -24.97 -18.42 4.73
CA MET A 171 -25.55 -18.73 6.05
C MET A 171 -24.89 -17.97 7.21
N VAL A 172 -23.96 -17.09 6.90
CA VAL A 172 -23.19 -16.34 7.89
C VAL A 172 -23.50 -14.87 7.71
N ARG A 173 -24.03 -14.22 8.74
CA ARG A 173 -24.43 -12.81 8.68
C ARG A 173 -23.23 -11.89 8.48
N ASN A 174 -23.48 -10.74 7.86
CA ASN A 174 -22.49 -9.66 7.73
C ASN A 174 -22.06 -9.16 9.11
N ARG A 175 -20.83 -8.67 9.20
CA ARG A 175 -20.27 -8.14 10.44
C ARG A 175 -20.18 -6.65 10.38
N ASP A 176 -20.37 -6.00 11.52
CA ASP A 176 -19.87 -4.67 11.74
C ASP A 176 -18.76 -4.69 12.79
N TYR A 177 -17.86 -3.73 12.72
CA TYR A 177 -16.78 -3.52 13.66
C TYR A 177 -16.75 -2.06 14.07
N CYS A 178 -16.54 -1.80 15.36
CA CYS A 178 -16.22 -0.49 15.90
C CYS A 178 -14.85 -0.62 16.54
N TYR A 179 -13.87 0.16 16.09
CA TYR A 179 -12.49 0.00 16.51
C TYR A 179 -11.75 1.34 16.54
N LEU A 180 -10.80 1.45 17.47
CA LEU A 180 -9.76 2.45 17.38
C LEU A 180 -8.80 2.05 16.26
N GLU A 181 -8.28 3.06 15.57
CA GLU A 181 -7.17 2.96 14.64
C GLU A 181 -6.06 3.87 15.14
N ILE A 182 -4.85 3.34 15.22
CA ILE A 182 -3.63 4.10 15.46
C ILE A 182 -2.63 3.85 14.35
N GLN A 183 -2.02 4.92 13.87
CA GLN A 183 -0.91 4.89 12.94
C GLN A 183 0.33 5.46 13.65
N ARG A 184 1.45 4.76 13.59
CA ARG A 184 2.66 5.12 14.33
C ARG A 184 3.92 4.86 13.50
N ARG A 185 4.82 5.84 13.45
CA ARG A 185 6.20 5.66 13.00
C ARG A 185 7.07 5.20 14.16
N PHE A 186 8.05 4.36 13.89
CA PHE A 186 9.03 3.92 14.87
C PHE A 186 10.37 3.65 14.20
N THR A 187 11.42 3.60 15.01
CA THR A 187 12.77 3.25 14.57
C THR A 187 13.22 2.03 15.34
N LEU A 188 13.75 1.02 14.64
CA LEU A 188 14.35 -0.15 15.27
C LEU A 188 15.70 0.20 15.90
N PRO A 189 16.22 -0.59 16.86
CA PRO A 189 17.55 -0.36 17.44
C PRO A 189 18.69 -0.32 16.42
N ASP A 190 18.54 -1.01 15.28
CA ASP A 190 19.49 -1.01 14.16
C ASP A 190 19.35 0.20 13.21
N GLY A 191 18.50 1.17 13.56
CA GLY A 191 18.27 2.42 12.83
C GLY A 191 17.25 2.33 11.70
N ARG A 192 16.72 1.13 11.39
CA ARG A 192 15.73 0.94 10.33
C ARG A 192 14.40 1.60 10.68
N GLN A 193 13.82 2.28 9.70
CA GLN A 193 12.53 2.95 9.86
C GLN A 193 11.37 1.95 9.74
N GLY A 194 10.31 2.20 10.49
CA GLY A 194 9.12 1.39 10.49
C GLY A 194 7.84 2.21 10.65
N PHE A 195 6.74 1.62 10.21
CA PHE A 195 5.40 2.18 10.32
C PHE A 195 4.40 1.08 10.68
N ALA A 196 3.52 1.36 11.62
CA ALA A 196 2.50 0.45 12.09
C ALA A 196 1.12 1.09 11.96
N ARG A 197 0.15 0.32 11.46
CA ARG A 197 -1.27 0.63 11.51
C ARG A 197 -1.98 -0.46 12.32
N CYS A 198 -2.42 -0.13 13.54
CA CYS A 198 -3.10 -1.05 14.45
C CYS A 198 -4.59 -0.72 14.60
N LEU A 199 -5.40 -1.77 14.64
CA LEU A 199 -6.86 -1.76 14.78
C LEU A 199 -7.25 -2.59 16.00
N HIS A 200 -7.99 -1.98 16.93
CA HIS A 200 -8.46 -2.66 18.14
C HIS A 200 -9.91 -2.29 18.44
N SER A 201 -10.78 -3.28 18.66
CA SER A 201 -12.21 -3.02 18.85
C SER A 201 -12.52 -2.36 20.19
N VAL A 202 -13.29 -1.27 20.14
CA VAL A 202 -13.71 -0.50 21.30
C VAL A 202 -15.24 -0.48 21.42
N LYS A 203 -15.72 -0.24 22.65
CA LYS A 203 -17.15 0.00 22.91
C LYS A 203 -17.36 1.49 23.17
N ILE A 204 -18.19 2.13 22.36
CA ILE A 204 -18.59 3.53 22.52
C ILE A 204 -20.10 3.70 22.36
N LYS A 205 -20.68 4.67 23.06
CA LYS A 205 -22.14 4.94 23.01
C LYS A 205 -22.59 5.36 21.61
N SER A 206 -21.76 6.10 20.89
CA SER A 206 -22.03 6.61 19.54
C SER A 206 -22.14 5.50 18.49
N CYS A 207 -21.68 4.28 18.81
CA CYS A 207 -21.74 3.11 17.92
C CYS A 207 -22.48 1.92 18.58
N PRO A 208 -23.82 2.02 18.75
CA PRO A 208 -24.63 0.97 19.35
C PRO A 208 -24.67 -0.29 18.47
N ASN A 209 -25.13 -1.40 19.03
CA ASN A 209 -25.31 -2.65 18.28
C ASN A 209 -26.36 -2.46 17.16
N MET A 210 -26.00 -2.83 15.93
CA MET A 210 -26.83 -2.69 14.74
C MET A 210 -27.55 -3.98 14.32
N GLU A 211 -27.49 -5.03 15.12
CA GLU A 211 -28.09 -6.34 14.79
C GLU A 211 -29.60 -6.23 14.51
N LYS A 212 -30.36 -5.60 15.40
CA LYS A 212 -31.81 -5.45 15.22
C LYS A 212 -32.19 -4.54 14.04
N SER A 213 -31.36 -3.54 13.74
CA SER A 213 -31.68 -2.50 12.76
C SER A 213 -31.19 -2.79 11.34
N HIS A 214 -30.04 -3.46 11.20
CA HIS A 214 -29.37 -3.71 9.92
C HIS A 214 -28.93 -5.17 9.74
N GLY A 215 -29.15 -6.04 10.74
CA GLY A 215 -28.80 -7.46 10.66
C GLY A 215 -27.31 -7.77 10.87
N PHE A 216 -26.48 -6.78 11.23
CA PHE A 216 -25.05 -6.99 11.47
C PHE A 216 -24.78 -7.67 12.80
N VAL A 217 -23.87 -8.64 12.80
CA VAL A 217 -23.31 -9.20 14.04
C VAL A 217 -22.04 -8.42 14.39
N ARG A 218 -22.00 -7.81 15.58
CA ARG A 218 -20.83 -7.05 16.06
C ARG A 218 -19.65 -7.99 16.29
N GLY A 219 -18.65 -7.92 15.41
CA GLY A 219 -17.38 -8.59 15.61
C GLY A 219 -16.45 -7.80 16.53
N SER A 220 -15.33 -8.41 16.91
CA SER A 220 -14.26 -7.77 17.66
C SER A 220 -12.92 -8.04 17.01
N LEU A 221 -12.14 -6.99 16.75
CA LEU A 221 -10.73 -7.06 16.35
C LEU A 221 -9.87 -6.83 17.58
N TYR A 222 -8.75 -7.51 17.67
CA TYR A 222 -7.81 -7.36 18.77
C TYR A 222 -6.42 -7.19 18.16
N ARG A 223 -5.74 -6.08 18.48
CA ARG A 223 -4.34 -5.80 18.07
C ARG A 223 -4.01 -6.22 16.64
N SER A 224 -4.96 -6.02 15.72
CA SER A 224 -4.88 -6.49 14.35
C SER A 224 -4.40 -5.35 13.48
N GLY A 225 -3.62 -5.60 12.44
CA GLY A 225 -3.04 -4.49 11.71
C GLY A 225 -1.96 -4.90 10.73
N SER A 226 -1.22 -3.90 10.27
CA SER A 226 -0.08 -4.07 9.39
C SER A 226 1.13 -3.33 9.97
N VAL A 227 2.28 -3.98 9.94
CA VAL A 227 3.57 -3.41 10.33
C VAL A 227 4.50 -3.50 9.13
N PHE A 228 5.16 -2.39 8.82
CA PHE A 228 6.07 -2.20 7.70
C PHE A 228 7.42 -1.79 8.27
N VAL A 229 8.49 -2.44 7.85
CA VAL A 229 9.86 -2.16 8.31
C VAL A 229 10.79 -2.22 7.12
N GLU A 230 11.73 -1.29 7.03
CA GLU A 230 12.81 -1.37 6.03
C GLU A 230 13.51 -2.73 6.09
N ASN A 231 13.75 -3.34 4.93
CA ASN A 231 14.50 -4.58 4.88
C ASN A 231 15.96 -4.33 5.27
N LYS A 232 16.56 -5.29 5.98
CA LYS A 232 17.93 -5.20 6.49
C LYS A 232 18.98 -5.02 5.38
N HIS A 233 18.77 -5.66 4.23
CA HIS A 233 19.74 -5.72 3.15
C HIS A 233 19.41 -4.78 1.99
N ASP A 234 18.13 -4.43 1.82
CA ASP A 234 17.66 -3.54 0.76
C ASP A 234 16.65 -2.53 1.30
N ARG A 235 17.11 -1.30 1.57
CA ARG A 235 16.24 -0.23 2.08
C ARG A 235 15.13 0.21 1.11
N LYS A 236 15.18 -0.22 -0.15
CA LYS A 236 14.11 0.01 -1.14
C LYS A 236 12.97 -1.00 -1.01
N THR A 237 13.13 -1.99 -0.15
CA THR A 237 12.16 -3.04 0.12
C THR A 237 11.71 -2.94 1.57
N LEU A 238 10.41 -3.11 1.81
CA LEU A 238 9.84 -3.24 3.15
C LEU A 238 9.46 -4.69 3.42
N ASP A 239 9.84 -5.18 4.60
CA ASP A 239 9.25 -6.37 5.20
C ASP A 239 7.90 -5.99 5.81
N ILE A 240 6.85 -6.73 5.46
CA ILE A 240 5.47 -6.47 5.90
C ILE A 240 4.95 -7.66 6.70
N VAL A 241 4.39 -7.36 7.87
CA VAL A 241 3.59 -8.29 8.66
C VAL A 241 2.16 -7.77 8.75
N GLN A 242 1.19 -8.53 8.25
CA GLN A 242 -0.22 -8.28 8.52
C GLN A 242 -0.76 -9.31 9.50
N ALA A 243 -1.24 -8.85 10.65
CA ALA A 243 -1.76 -9.70 11.72
C ALA A 243 -3.29 -9.53 11.86
N VAL A 244 -4.00 -10.64 11.97
CA VAL A 244 -5.46 -10.68 12.07
C VAL A 244 -5.88 -11.59 13.23
N TYR A 245 -6.30 -10.96 14.32
CA TYR A 245 -6.94 -11.61 15.46
C TYR A 245 -8.34 -11.03 15.65
N ALA A 246 -9.36 -11.82 15.32
CA ALA A 246 -10.73 -11.37 15.41
C ALA A 246 -11.68 -12.46 15.91
N ASP A 247 -12.60 -12.06 16.78
CA ASP A 247 -13.77 -12.83 17.14
C ASP A 247 -14.96 -12.37 16.28
N LEU A 248 -15.45 -13.26 15.41
CA LEU A 248 -16.57 -12.95 14.51
C LEU A 248 -17.92 -12.93 15.22
N LYS A 249 -17.99 -13.44 16.46
CA LYS A 249 -19.19 -13.63 17.28
C LYS A 249 -20.30 -14.42 16.56
N GLY A 250 -21.35 -14.74 17.31
CA GLY A 250 -22.49 -15.52 16.82
C GLY A 250 -22.12 -16.99 16.53
N ASN A 251 -22.98 -17.69 15.78
CA ASN A 251 -22.80 -19.10 15.47
C ASN A 251 -22.01 -19.30 14.17
N VAL A 252 -20.68 -19.18 14.25
CA VAL A 252 -19.78 -19.41 13.11
C VAL A 252 -18.94 -20.66 13.37
N PRO A 253 -19.00 -21.67 12.50
CA PRO A 253 -18.10 -22.81 12.61
C PRO A 253 -16.64 -22.35 12.56
N GLN A 254 -15.79 -22.89 13.43
CA GLN A 254 -14.41 -22.40 13.59
C GLN A 254 -13.59 -22.47 12.29
N TRP A 255 -13.78 -23.51 11.47
CA TRP A 255 -13.11 -23.63 10.17
C TRP A 255 -13.51 -22.51 9.20
N VAL A 256 -14.77 -22.05 9.26
CA VAL A 256 -15.28 -20.91 8.48
C VAL A 256 -14.62 -19.63 8.96
N ALA A 257 -14.54 -19.43 10.28
CA ALA A 257 -13.87 -18.29 10.88
C ALA A 257 -12.39 -18.26 10.47
N ALA A 258 -11.66 -19.35 10.68
CA ALA A 258 -10.25 -19.48 10.32
C ALA A 258 -9.99 -19.19 8.84
N LYS A 259 -10.79 -19.77 7.94
CA LYS A 259 -10.69 -19.51 6.49
C LYS A 259 -10.98 -18.03 6.15
N GLY A 260 -11.96 -17.43 6.82
CA GLY A 260 -12.30 -16.01 6.67
C GLY A 260 -11.18 -15.07 7.14
N LEU A 261 -10.60 -15.32 8.32
CA LEU A 261 -9.49 -14.52 8.85
C LEU A 261 -8.25 -14.63 7.97
N LYS A 262 -7.88 -15.85 7.57
CA LYS A 262 -6.76 -16.08 6.65
C LYS A 262 -6.95 -15.37 5.31
N ARG A 263 -8.17 -15.35 4.76
CA ARG A 263 -8.47 -14.62 3.51
C ARG A 263 -8.20 -13.13 3.61
N ARG A 264 -8.28 -12.52 4.80
CA ARG A 264 -7.95 -11.10 4.98
C ARG A 264 -6.49 -10.79 4.72
N LEU A 265 -5.58 -11.75 4.84
CA LEU A 265 -4.16 -11.55 4.52
C LEU A 265 -3.93 -11.22 3.04
N MET A 266 -4.88 -11.53 2.15
CA MET A 266 -4.84 -11.13 0.75
C MET A 266 -4.82 -9.61 0.54
N SER A 267 -5.17 -8.80 1.56
CA SER A 267 -4.96 -7.35 1.54
C SER A 267 -3.54 -6.97 1.19
N LEU A 268 -2.54 -7.79 1.54
CA LEU A 268 -1.14 -7.59 1.18
C LEU A 268 -0.90 -7.66 -0.33
N GLU A 269 -1.53 -8.62 -1.04
CA GLU A 269 -1.43 -8.69 -2.51
C GLU A 269 -2.17 -7.53 -3.18
N TYR A 270 -3.32 -7.12 -2.62
CA TYR A 270 -4.05 -5.95 -3.11
C TYR A 270 -3.27 -4.66 -2.89
N LEU A 271 -2.55 -4.55 -1.77
CA LEU A 271 -1.66 -3.43 -1.46
C LEU A 271 -0.56 -3.28 -2.50
N LYS A 272 0.19 -4.36 -2.79
CA LYS A 272 1.26 -4.35 -3.80
C LYS A 272 0.74 -3.85 -5.15
N ARG A 273 -0.38 -4.43 -5.60
CA ARG A 273 -1.03 -4.02 -6.87
C ARG A 273 -1.50 -2.57 -6.85
N TYR A 274 -1.95 -2.09 -5.69
CA TYR A 274 -2.40 -0.70 -5.56
C TYR A 274 -1.23 0.28 -5.65
N LEU A 275 -0.09 -0.03 -5.02
CA LEU A 275 1.13 0.78 -5.12
C LEU A 275 1.59 0.88 -6.58
N ASP A 276 1.70 -0.25 -7.28
CA ASP A 276 2.03 -0.27 -8.71
C ASP A 276 1.04 0.58 -9.53
N MET A 277 -0.25 0.45 -9.24
CA MET A 277 -1.29 1.24 -9.91
C MET A 277 -1.16 2.75 -9.62
N LYS A 278 -0.86 3.15 -8.36
CA LYS A 278 -0.67 4.56 -7.97
C LYS A 278 0.57 5.15 -8.67
N ARG A 279 1.69 4.42 -8.67
CA ARG A 279 2.92 4.80 -9.39
C ARG A 279 2.65 4.98 -10.87
N MET A 280 1.93 4.05 -11.49
CA MET A 280 1.52 4.09 -12.90
C MET A 280 0.59 5.26 -13.22
N ALA A 281 -0.40 5.55 -12.35
CA ALA A 281 -1.35 6.64 -12.54
C ALA A 281 -0.67 8.02 -12.49
N ASN A 282 0.44 8.14 -11.75
CA ASN A 282 1.23 9.35 -11.62
C ASN A 282 2.27 9.53 -12.73
N GLN A 283 2.27 8.68 -13.76
CA GLN A 283 3.20 8.80 -14.89
C GLN A 283 2.67 9.72 -15.98
N THR A 284 3.60 10.33 -16.71
CA THR A 284 3.30 10.98 -17.98
C THR A 284 3.26 9.94 -19.10
N PHE A 285 2.23 10.04 -19.95
CA PHE A 285 2.03 9.15 -21.09
C PHE A 285 2.22 9.90 -22.41
N ALA A 286 2.75 9.21 -23.41
CA ALA A 286 2.91 9.75 -24.75
C ALA A 286 1.55 10.13 -25.34
N ARG A 287 1.48 11.33 -25.92
CA ARG A 287 0.31 11.79 -26.67
C ARG A 287 0.17 10.96 -27.95
N ARG A 288 -1.04 10.92 -28.52
CA ARG A 288 -1.31 10.19 -29.78
C ARG A 288 -0.37 10.61 -30.91
N SER A 289 -0.03 11.90 -31.00
CA SER A 289 0.92 12.44 -31.99
C SER A 289 2.36 11.98 -31.79
N GLN A 290 2.72 11.57 -30.57
CA GLN A 290 4.06 11.08 -30.22
C GLN A 290 4.19 9.56 -30.42
N LEU A 291 3.10 8.86 -30.77
CA LEU A 291 3.14 7.42 -30.99
C LEU A 291 3.77 7.11 -32.35
N MET A 292 4.79 6.25 -32.34
CA MET A 292 5.40 5.75 -33.56
C MET A 292 4.40 4.94 -34.38
N THR A 293 4.36 5.17 -35.70
CA THR A 293 3.44 4.42 -36.58
C THR A 293 3.87 2.95 -36.66
N PRO A 294 3.08 1.97 -36.19
CA PRO A 294 3.51 0.57 -36.09
C PRO A 294 3.91 -0.04 -37.43
N GLY A 295 3.19 0.29 -38.51
CA GLY A 295 3.41 -0.30 -39.83
C GLY A 295 4.81 -0.07 -40.41
N LYS A 296 5.54 0.96 -39.95
CA LYS A 296 6.89 1.29 -40.44
C LYS A 296 8.00 0.63 -39.62
N VAL A 297 7.68 -0.03 -38.51
CA VAL A 297 8.68 -0.58 -37.58
C VAL A 297 8.81 -2.09 -37.73
N LYS A 298 10.01 -2.56 -38.07
CA LYS A 298 10.32 -3.99 -38.25
C LYS A 298 10.81 -4.68 -36.98
N THR A 299 11.57 -3.97 -36.14
CA THR A 299 12.18 -4.51 -34.91
C THR A 299 11.52 -3.99 -33.64
N CYS A 300 11.49 -4.83 -32.60
CA CYS A 300 11.00 -4.42 -31.28
C CYS A 300 11.94 -3.38 -30.65
N PHE A 301 11.38 -2.36 -30.00
CA PHE A 301 12.18 -1.39 -29.24
C PHE A 301 12.94 -2.01 -28.06
N VAL A 302 12.35 -3.01 -27.40
CA VAL A 302 12.92 -3.62 -26.18
C VAL A 302 13.92 -4.72 -26.51
N CYS A 303 13.47 -5.80 -27.15
CA CYS A 303 14.31 -6.97 -27.40
C CYS A 303 15.09 -6.89 -28.71
N VAL A 304 14.87 -5.86 -29.53
CA VAL A 304 15.52 -5.64 -30.84
C VAL A 304 15.21 -6.70 -31.90
N ASP A 305 14.58 -7.83 -31.53
CA ASP A 305 14.14 -8.86 -32.47
C ASP A 305 13.18 -8.31 -33.54
N ASP A 306 13.24 -8.92 -34.72
CA ASP A 306 12.25 -8.73 -35.76
C ASP A 306 10.87 -9.19 -35.29
N ILE A 307 9.90 -8.27 -35.38
CA ILE A 307 8.50 -8.56 -35.06
C ILE A 307 7.89 -9.47 -36.13
N GLY A 308 8.52 -9.59 -37.30
CA GLY A 308 8.01 -10.37 -38.43
C GLY A 308 6.79 -9.71 -39.08
N THR A 309 6.48 -10.10 -40.31
CA THR A 309 5.43 -9.46 -41.10
C THR A 309 4.03 -9.73 -40.54
N PHE A 310 3.78 -10.95 -40.04
CA PHE A 310 2.46 -11.42 -39.60
C PHE A 310 2.16 -11.25 -38.10
N LYS A 311 3.13 -10.82 -37.27
CA LYS A 311 2.85 -10.61 -35.84
C LYS A 311 2.30 -9.21 -35.59
N ARG A 312 1.40 -9.11 -34.62
CA ARG A 312 0.83 -7.84 -34.18
C ARG A 312 1.90 -6.97 -33.53
N ARG A 313 1.88 -5.68 -33.86
CA ARG A 313 2.71 -4.62 -33.28
C ARG A 313 1.89 -3.82 -32.28
N TYR A 314 2.54 -3.36 -31.22
CA TYR A 314 1.90 -2.58 -30.17
C TYR A 314 2.70 -1.30 -29.91
N ASN A 315 2.03 -0.21 -29.55
CA ASN A 315 2.69 0.98 -29.02
C ASN A 315 2.74 0.91 -27.50
N CYS A 316 3.89 1.20 -26.92
CA CYS A 316 3.98 1.57 -25.52
C CYS A 316 3.32 2.94 -25.33
N GLN A 317 2.28 3.02 -24.49
CA GLN A 317 1.59 4.28 -24.23
C GLN A 317 2.41 5.24 -23.35
N LYS A 318 3.45 4.76 -22.65
CA LYS A 318 4.35 5.64 -21.89
C LYS A 318 5.38 6.33 -22.80
N CYS A 319 6.17 5.58 -23.57
CA CYS A 319 7.25 6.14 -24.39
C CYS A 319 6.93 6.30 -25.89
N GLY A 320 5.80 5.80 -26.37
CA GLY A 320 5.37 5.89 -27.78
C GLY A 320 5.97 4.84 -28.73
N GLU A 321 6.99 4.12 -28.27
CA GLU A 321 7.75 3.15 -29.07
C GLU A 321 6.99 1.87 -29.43
N VAL A 322 7.40 1.22 -30.52
CA VAL A 322 6.77 -0.02 -31.01
C VAL A 322 7.43 -1.26 -30.40
N ILE A 323 6.60 -2.16 -29.87
CA ILE A 323 7.03 -3.38 -29.19
C ILE A 323 6.34 -4.63 -29.72
N CYS A 324 7.00 -5.77 -29.55
CA CYS A 324 6.44 -7.08 -29.83
C CYS A 324 5.49 -7.55 -28.71
N GLY A 325 4.75 -8.62 -28.96
CA GLY A 325 3.85 -9.21 -27.96
C GLY A 325 4.54 -9.75 -26.71
N ARG A 326 5.84 -10.11 -26.76
CA ARG A 326 6.61 -10.62 -25.62
C ARG A 326 7.04 -9.51 -24.66
N CYS A 327 7.40 -8.34 -25.20
CA CYS A 327 7.85 -7.19 -24.42
C CYS A 327 6.69 -6.28 -23.99
N LYS A 328 5.47 -6.63 -24.40
CA LYS A 328 4.23 -5.95 -24.04
C LYS A 328 3.81 -6.35 -22.64
N LEU A 329 3.55 -5.36 -21.81
CA LEU A 329 2.83 -5.51 -20.56
C LEU A 329 1.48 -4.80 -20.67
N THR A 330 0.48 -5.35 -19.99
CA THR A 330 -0.85 -4.76 -19.94
C THR A 330 -1.25 -4.52 -18.50
N ILE A 331 -1.44 -3.25 -18.15
CA ILE A 331 -1.64 -2.80 -16.79
C ILE A 331 -3.01 -2.13 -16.71
N ASN A 332 -3.78 -2.44 -15.68
CA ASN A 332 -5.00 -1.71 -15.40
C ASN A 332 -4.63 -0.54 -14.48
N ALA A 333 -4.80 0.69 -14.97
CA ALA A 333 -4.56 1.90 -14.20
C ALA A 333 -5.88 2.63 -13.95
N ASP A 334 -5.95 3.32 -12.83
CA ASP A 334 -7.06 4.21 -12.47
C ASP A 334 -6.52 5.63 -12.55
N ILE A 335 -6.62 6.24 -13.73
CA ILE A 335 -5.98 7.55 -13.99
C ILE A 335 -6.92 8.66 -13.54
N PRO A 336 -6.43 9.68 -12.80
CA PRO A 336 -7.22 10.87 -12.51
C PRO A 336 -7.88 11.43 -13.79
N VAL A 337 -9.14 11.87 -13.70
CA VAL A 337 -9.95 12.41 -14.81
C VAL A 337 -10.43 11.38 -15.84
N VAL A 338 -9.62 10.38 -16.23
CA VAL A 338 -10.00 9.41 -17.27
C VAL A 338 -10.66 8.15 -16.70
N GLY A 339 -10.37 7.82 -15.43
CA GLY A 339 -10.89 6.65 -14.73
C GLY A 339 -10.14 5.36 -15.09
N LYS A 340 -10.81 4.22 -14.89
CA LYS A 340 -10.23 2.89 -15.10
C LYS A 340 -9.96 2.63 -16.56
N MET A 341 -8.70 2.38 -16.88
CA MET A 341 -8.28 2.03 -18.24
C MET A 341 -7.24 0.91 -18.27
N LYS A 342 -7.17 0.26 -19.43
CA LYS A 342 -6.21 -0.80 -19.72
C LYS A 342 -5.07 -0.22 -20.55
N LEU A 343 -3.93 -0.02 -19.93
CA LEU A 343 -2.72 0.52 -20.54
C LEU A 343 -1.84 -0.59 -21.11
N THR A 344 -1.24 -0.33 -22.26
CA THR A 344 -0.17 -1.12 -22.86
C THR A 344 1.15 -0.39 -22.70
N ILE A 345 2.10 -0.97 -21.97
CA ILE A 345 3.45 -0.41 -21.81
C ILE A 345 4.51 -1.45 -22.13
N CYS A 346 5.75 -1.01 -22.39
CA CYS A 346 6.88 -1.92 -22.57
C CYS A 346 7.48 -2.32 -21.22
N SER A 347 8.16 -3.46 -21.18
CA SER A 347 8.84 -3.94 -19.96
C SER A 347 9.89 -2.96 -19.42
N LEU A 348 10.61 -2.23 -20.30
CA LEU A 348 11.56 -1.20 -19.88
C LEU A 348 10.88 -0.04 -19.15
N CYS A 349 9.75 0.47 -19.68
CA CYS A 349 8.98 1.51 -19.03
C CYS A 349 8.43 1.04 -17.68
N SER A 350 8.00 -0.23 -17.58
CA SER A 350 7.52 -0.81 -16.32
C SER A 350 8.63 -0.82 -15.26
N LEU A 351 9.82 -1.27 -15.62
CA LEU A 351 10.98 -1.29 -14.72
C LEU A 351 11.40 0.12 -14.28
N ALA A 352 11.40 1.08 -15.22
CA ALA A 352 11.76 2.46 -14.92
C ALA A 352 10.80 3.11 -13.92
N ILE A 353 9.49 2.87 -14.04
CA ILE A 353 8.46 3.43 -13.13
C ILE A 353 8.70 2.97 -11.69
N ASN A 354 8.99 1.69 -11.49
CA ASN A 354 9.25 1.13 -10.17
C ASN A 354 10.49 1.75 -9.54
N ARG A 355 11.56 1.95 -10.33
CA ARG A 355 12.81 2.56 -9.83
C ARG A 355 12.65 4.03 -9.44
N THR A 356 11.92 4.82 -10.22
CA THR A 356 11.74 6.26 -9.96
C THR A 356 10.84 6.56 -8.76
N ALA A 357 10.04 5.60 -8.31
CA ALA A 357 9.15 5.78 -7.17
C ALA A 357 9.85 5.67 -5.81
N LEU A 358 11.14 5.29 -5.79
CA LEU A 358 11.89 5.02 -4.58
C LEU A 358 12.98 6.09 -4.41
N PRO A 359 13.24 6.56 -3.18
CA PRO A 359 14.29 7.53 -2.92
C PRO A 359 15.65 7.02 -3.40
N GLU A 360 16.47 7.93 -3.94
CA GLU A 360 17.85 7.62 -4.31
C GLU A 360 18.68 7.36 -3.05
N ASN A 361 19.46 6.29 -3.08
CA ASN A 361 20.31 5.89 -1.95
C ASN A 361 21.53 6.83 -1.96
N ASN A 362 21.49 7.94 -1.21
CA ASN A 362 22.61 8.87 -1.06
C ASN A 362 23.74 8.25 -0.22
N ASN A 363 24.36 7.19 -0.72
CA ASN A 363 25.60 6.63 -0.21
C ASN A 363 26.52 6.33 -1.40
N SER A 364 27.04 7.39 -1.99
CA SER A 364 28.31 7.37 -2.72
C SER A 364 28.95 8.75 -2.53
N ASP A 365 30.14 8.71 -1.93
CA ASP A 365 31.12 9.75 -1.64
C ASP A 365 30.82 11.20 -2.06
N VAL A 366 30.99 12.07 -1.06
CA VAL A 366 31.10 13.52 -1.16
C VAL A 366 32.13 13.88 -2.24
N SER A 367 31.65 14.40 -3.36
CA SER A 367 32.40 15.36 -4.16
C SER A 367 31.60 16.66 -4.15
N GLU A 368 32.15 17.65 -3.44
CA GLU A 368 31.62 19.00 -3.36
C GLU A 368 31.40 19.60 -4.75
N GLY A 369 30.29 20.32 -4.88
CA GLY A 369 30.07 21.25 -5.98
C GLY A 369 28.97 20.83 -6.95
N LEU A 370 27.72 21.07 -6.56
CA LEU A 370 26.65 21.70 -7.36
C LEU A 370 25.33 21.60 -6.57
N GLU A 371 24.85 22.74 -6.07
CA GLU A 371 23.55 22.87 -5.40
C GLU A 371 22.42 22.40 -6.33
N TYR A 372 21.83 21.23 -6.06
CA TYR A 372 20.61 20.80 -6.74
C TYR A 372 19.39 21.32 -5.98
N ARG A 373 18.79 22.41 -6.49
CA ARG A 373 17.55 22.97 -5.97
C ARG A 373 16.40 21.96 -6.06
N ARG A 374 15.62 21.86 -4.96
CA ARG A 374 14.27 21.26 -4.94
C ARG A 374 13.40 21.86 -6.06
N PHE A 375 12.83 21.02 -6.91
CA PHE A 375 11.82 21.44 -7.88
C PHE A 375 10.41 21.36 -7.28
N SER A 376 9.84 22.53 -6.98
CA SER A 376 8.40 22.78 -6.95
C SER A 376 8.02 23.43 -8.29
N ALA A 377 7.17 22.78 -9.08
CA ALA A 377 6.67 23.33 -10.32
C ALA A 377 5.29 23.96 -10.08
N THR A 378 5.24 25.29 -9.94
CA THR A 378 4.02 26.05 -10.24
C THR A 378 3.91 26.20 -11.76
N PRO A 379 2.73 25.99 -12.36
CA PRO A 379 2.56 26.14 -13.80
C PRO A 379 2.53 27.63 -14.16
N ASP A 380 3.57 28.13 -14.81
CA ASP A 380 3.55 29.46 -15.42
C ASP A 380 2.89 29.38 -16.80
N LEU A 381 1.80 30.13 -16.95
CA LEU A 381 0.98 30.22 -18.17
C LEU A 381 1.52 31.37 -19.01
N THR A 382 2.50 31.10 -19.86
CA THR A 382 2.87 32.02 -20.95
C THR A 382 2.75 31.33 -22.29
N TYR A 383 1.64 31.65 -22.97
CA TYR A 383 1.30 31.19 -24.31
C TYR A 383 2.09 32.04 -25.32
N GLN A 384 3.12 31.48 -25.94
CA GLN A 384 3.70 32.04 -27.16
C GLN A 384 3.73 30.99 -28.27
N TYR A 385 3.02 31.33 -29.34
CA TYR A 385 2.85 30.56 -30.56
C TYR A 385 4.21 30.43 -31.28
N ARG A 386 4.73 29.20 -31.42
CA ARG A 386 5.80 28.88 -32.38
C ARG A 386 5.29 27.79 -33.32
N ASN A 387 5.29 28.10 -34.61
CA ASN A 387 5.12 27.14 -35.69
C ASN A 387 6.20 26.04 -35.54
N CYS A 388 5.76 24.79 -35.31
CA CYS A 388 6.64 23.62 -35.39
C CYS A 388 6.52 23.04 -36.80
N ASP A 389 7.64 23.00 -37.51
CA ASP A 389 7.81 22.12 -38.66
C ASP A 389 7.64 20.66 -38.20
N ASP A 390 6.91 19.87 -39.01
CA ASP A 390 6.66 18.44 -38.84
C ASP A 390 7.96 17.62 -39.00
N GLU A 391 8.83 17.62 -37.98
CA GLU A 391 9.89 16.60 -37.91
C GLU A 391 9.34 15.27 -37.40
N VAL A 392 9.46 14.24 -38.24
CA VAL A 392 9.11 12.85 -37.91
C VAL A 392 9.93 12.38 -36.69
N PRO A 393 9.32 11.75 -35.66
CA PRO A 393 10.04 11.29 -34.48
C PRO A 393 11.20 10.35 -34.88
N ARG A 394 12.44 10.76 -34.60
CA ARG A 394 13.65 9.95 -34.83
C ARG A 394 13.89 9.00 -33.65
N ARG A 395 14.06 7.72 -33.96
CA ARG A 395 14.31 6.62 -33.00
C ARG A 395 15.63 6.84 -32.26
N LYS A 396 15.58 7.07 -30.94
CA LYS A 396 16.77 7.00 -30.08
C LYS A 396 16.93 5.57 -29.57
N ARG A 397 18.08 4.94 -29.87
CA ARG A 397 18.36 3.55 -29.52
C ARG A 397 18.57 3.43 -28.00
N ALA A 398 17.89 2.50 -27.34
CA ALA A 398 18.34 2.02 -26.05
C ALA A 398 19.56 1.12 -26.29
N LEU A 399 20.76 1.62 -25.96
CA LEU A 399 21.93 0.75 -25.80
C LEU A 399 21.66 -0.17 -24.60
N SER A 400 22.29 -1.35 -24.63
CA SER A 400 22.08 -2.54 -23.78
C SER A 400 21.59 -2.31 -22.33
N LEU A 401 21.03 -3.36 -21.71
CA LEU A 401 20.63 -3.38 -20.28
C LEU A 401 21.70 -2.85 -19.30
N PHE A 402 22.98 -2.88 -19.68
CA PHE A 402 24.10 -2.37 -18.88
C PHE A 402 24.49 -0.90 -19.18
N SER A 403 24.01 -0.32 -20.28
CA SER A 403 24.28 1.08 -20.68
C SER A 403 23.35 2.10 -20.02
N PHE A 404 22.42 1.67 -19.17
CA PHE A 404 21.48 2.55 -18.47
C PHE A 404 22.09 3.28 -17.27
N HIS A 405 23.33 2.98 -16.88
CA HIS A 405 24.02 3.72 -15.81
C HIS A 405 24.41 5.15 -16.19
N THR A 406 24.38 5.52 -17.47
CA THR A 406 24.85 6.84 -17.94
C THR A 406 23.81 7.63 -18.74
N ALA A 407 22.61 7.07 -18.96
CA ALA A 407 21.56 7.78 -19.68
C ALA A 407 20.74 8.64 -18.70
N ASN A 408 21.25 9.83 -18.38
CA ASN A 408 20.47 10.91 -17.79
C ASN A 408 19.22 11.14 -18.65
N PHE A 409 18.04 10.82 -18.11
CA PHE A 409 16.76 11.09 -18.79
C PHE A 409 16.32 12.56 -18.69
N ASP A 410 17.17 13.44 -18.13
CA ASP A 410 16.82 14.84 -17.85
C ASP A 410 17.16 15.85 -18.95
N GLN A 411 17.76 15.42 -20.06
CA GLN A 411 18.02 16.32 -21.20
C GLN A 411 17.50 15.74 -22.50
N THR A 412 16.20 15.94 -22.75
CA THR A 412 15.75 16.02 -24.13
C THR A 412 14.76 17.16 -24.32
N LEU A 413 15.28 18.39 -24.31
CA LEU A 413 14.80 19.52 -25.12
C LEU A 413 15.87 20.63 -25.05
N LEU A 414 16.30 21.12 -26.23
CA LEU A 414 17.00 22.38 -26.56
C LEU A 414 18.37 22.26 -27.26
N GLN A 415 18.27 22.28 -28.59
CA GLN A 415 19.04 23.04 -29.59
C GLN A 415 20.57 22.93 -29.68
N SER A 416 21.00 22.34 -30.81
CA SER A 416 22.28 22.60 -31.48
C SER A 416 22.23 23.90 -32.29
N SER A 417 23.13 24.84 -32.04
CA SER A 417 23.44 25.94 -32.96
C SER A 417 24.80 25.67 -33.62
N VAL A 418 24.80 25.48 -34.93
CA VAL A 418 26.01 25.52 -35.78
C VAL A 418 25.93 26.82 -36.57
N LEU A 419 26.88 27.72 -36.36
CA LEU A 419 27.18 28.78 -37.31
C LEU A 419 28.69 28.86 -37.50
N ALA A 420 29.13 28.41 -38.68
CA ALA A 420 30.31 28.91 -39.36
C ALA A 420 30.16 28.62 -40.86
N ARG A 421 29.83 29.65 -41.65
CA ARG A 421 30.62 30.16 -42.79
C ARG A 421 29.76 30.91 -43.81
N GLU A 422 30.09 32.20 -43.91
CA GLU A 422 30.40 33.00 -45.10
C GLU A 422 29.68 32.73 -46.44
N PHE A 423 29.24 33.87 -47.00
CA PHE A 423 28.66 34.21 -48.31
C PHE A 423 27.15 34.05 -48.49
#